data_AF-A0A971B6G9-F1
#
_entry.id   AF-A0A971B6G9-F1
#
_cell.length_a   1.000
_cell.length_b   1.000
_cell.length_c   1.000
_cell.angle_alpha   90.00
_cell.angle_beta   90.00
_cell.angle_gamma   90.00
#
_symmetry.space_group_name_H-M   'P 1'
#
loop_
_entity.id
_entity.type
_entity.pdbx_description
1 polymer ?
#
loop_
_entity_poly.entity_id
_entity_poly.type
_entity_poly.pdbx_seq_one_letter_code
_entity_poly.pdbx_strand_id
1 'polypeptide(L)'
;MCNIHTGSGTVKYTTVRKAMGGEPYTMSLTDTNEIRAVVEAVNQGIDGHLEACYCPDRGDSYEGGERKAGKLVLCRSLDCAVSPESLPVLLRRLFHLDTTDDAVADAAMSLAGDILLTLGFDECGQFVGWEAVTV
;
A
#
# COMPACT_ATOMS: atom_id res chain seq x y z
N MET A 1 -13.04 -15.65 2.54
CA MET A 1 -12.93 -14.81 1.32
C MET A 1 -12.36 -13.49 1.75
N CYS A 2 -11.14 -13.15 1.33
CA CYS A 2 -10.46 -11.93 1.77
C CYS A 2 -10.81 -10.78 0.81
N ASN A 3 -11.51 -9.79 1.35
CA ASN A 3 -11.99 -8.59 0.66
C ASN A 3 -11.37 -7.34 1.31
N ILE A 4 -11.20 -6.28 0.53
CA ILE A 4 -10.78 -4.95 0.95
C ILE A 4 -12.01 -4.05 0.85
N HIS A 5 -12.36 -3.35 1.93
CA HIS A 5 -13.40 -2.33 1.92
C HIS A 5 -12.74 -0.95 1.76
N THR A 6 -13.12 -0.22 0.71
CA THR A 6 -12.45 1.04 0.29
C THR A 6 -13.23 2.29 0.69
N GLY A 7 -14.27 2.15 1.52
CA GLY A 7 -15.25 3.21 1.83
C GLY A 7 -16.32 3.39 0.73
N SER A 8 -15.94 3.29 -0.53
CA SER A 8 -16.79 3.42 -1.73
C SER A 8 -17.22 2.08 -2.34
N GLY A 9 -16.53 0.99 -2.01
CA GLY A 9 -16.73 -0.30 -2.66
C GLY A 9 -16.01 -1.45 -1.96
N THR A 10 -15.93 -2.59 -2.67
CA THR A 10 -15.26 -3.79 -2.16
C THR A 10 -14.39 -4.42 -3.25
N VAL A 11 -13.09 -4.55 -2.97
CA VAL A 11 -12.11 -5.15 -3.88
C VAL A 11 -11.70 -6.53 -3.37
N LYS A 12 -11.68 -7.55 -4.24
CA LYS A 12 -11.24 -8.90 -3.86
C LYS A 12 -9.71 -8.99 -3.95
N TYR A 13 -9.09 -9.69 -3.01
CA TYR A 13 -7.63 -9.96 -3.04
C TYR A 13 -7.19 -10.59 -4.36
N THR A 14 -7.99 -11.52 -4.89
CA THR A 14 -7.71 -12.17 -6.18
C THR A 14 -7.71 -11.21 -7.36
N THR A 15 -8.48 -10.12 -7.32
CA THR A 15 -8.50 -9.12 -8.38
C THR A 15 -7.24 -8.26 -8.32
N VAL A 16 -6.82 -7.84 -7.12
CA VAL A 16 -5.54 -7.12 -6.91
C VAL A 16 -4.37 -7.95 -7.42
N ARG A 17 -4.30 -9.24 -7.03
CA ARG A 17 -3.25 -10.16 -7.50
C ARG A 17 -3.21 -10.31 -9.02
N LYS A 18 -4.38 -10.41 -9.65
CA LYS A 18 -4.48 -10.47 -11.13
C LYS A 18 -3.99 -9.18 -11.77
N ALA A 19 -4.34 -8.02 -11.20
CA ALA A 19 -3.92 -6.71 -11.70
C ALA A 19 -2.40 -6.51 -11.62
N MET A 20 -1.72 -7.14 -10.64
CA MET A 20 -0.26 -7.09 -10.53
C MET A 20 0.48 -7.94 -11.57
N GLY A 21 -0.21 -8.83 -12.28
CA GLY A 21 0.42 -9.67 -13.33
C GLY A 21 1.49 -10.65 -12.83
N GLY A 22 1.57 -10.89 -11.51
CA GLY A 22 2.59 -11.74 -10.89
C GLY A 22 3.88 -11.02 -10.49
N GLU A 23 4.01 -9.73 -10.80
CA GLU A 23 5.18 -8.93 -10.44
C GLU A 23 4.98 -8.19 -9.11
N PRO A 24 6.04 -7.94 -8.33
CA PRO A 24 5.96 -7.11 -7.13
C PRO A 24 5.52 -5.68 -7.47
N TYR A 25 4.64 -5.12 -6.63
CA TYR A 25 4.30 -3.71 -6.69
C TYR A 25 5.41 -2.90 -6.02
N THR A 26 5.99 -1.96 -6.76
CA THR A 26 7.08 -1.11 -6.26
C THR A 26 6.61 0.32 -6.08
N MET A 27 7.00 0.95 -4.97
CA MET A 27 6.70 2.37 -4.72
C MET A 27 7.81 3.01 -3.88
N SER A 28 8.02 4.32 -4.06
CA SER A 28 8.94 5.13 -3.25
C SER A 28 8.15 6.27 -2.64
N LEU A 29 8.05 6.28 -1.31
CA LEU A 29 7.35 7.32 -0.56
C LEU A 29 8.34 8.36 -0.05
N THR A 30 7.91 9.63 -0.04
CA THR A 30 8.66 10.74 0.58
C THR A 30 7.82 11.56 1.55
N ASP A 31 6.50 11.40 1.52
CA ASP A 31 5.63 12.03 2.49
C ASP A 31 5.76 11.36 3.86
N THR A 32 5.84 12.16 4.92
CA THR A 32 6.11 11.63 6.26
C THR A 32 4.91 10.86 6.82
N ASN A 33 3.68 11.28 6.51
CA ASN A 33 2.47 10.61 6.99
C ASN A 33 2.22 9.31 6.22
N GLU A 34 2.46 9.29 4.91
CA GLU A 34 2.41 8.04 4.11
C GLU A 34 3.44 7.02 4.60
N ILE A 35 4.68 7.45 4.86
CA ILE A 35 5.73 6.57 5.40
C ILE A 35 5.29 6.01 6.76
N ARG A 36 4.77 6.85 7.66
CA ARG A 36 4.25 6.41 8.95
C ARG A 36 3.08 5.43 8.79
N ALA A 37 2.15 5.70 7.89
CA ALA A 37 1.01 4.83 7.60
C ALA A 37 1.46 3.44 7.15
N VAL A 38 2.44 3.33 6.24
CA VAL A 38 3.00 2.04 5.81
C VAL A 38 3.70 1.33 6.96
N VAL A 39 4.53 2.05 7.73
CA VAL A 39 5.23 1.47 8.88
C VAL A 39 4.25 0.94 9.93
N GLU A 40 3.20 1.70 10.24
CA GLU A 40 2.14 1.28 11.17
C GLU A 40 1.36 0.09 10.60
N ALA A 41 0.94 0.14 9.32
CA ALA A 41 0.23 -0.96 8.66
C ALA A 41 1.07 -2.25 8.60
N VAL A 42 2.38 -2.17 8.34
CA VAL A 42 3.27 -3.33 8.33
C VAL A 42 3.44 -3.93 9.73
N ASN A 43 3.55 -3.07 10.74
CA ASN A 43 3.77 -3.48 12.13
C ASN A 43 2.48 -3.77 12.91
N GLN A 44 1.30 -3.49 12.36
CA GLN A 44 0.04 -3.95 12.95
C GLN A 44 0.12 -5.45 13.17
N GLY A 45 -0.02 -5.84 14.44
CA GLY A 45 0.41 -7.14 14.95
C GLY A 45 -0.12 -8.32 14.13
N ILE A 46 0.64 -9.41 14.14
CA ILE A 46 0.14 -10.72 13.75
C ILE A 46 -0.73 -11.21 14.91
N ASP A 47 -1.93 -10.65 15.08
CA ASP A 47 -2.95 -11.37 15.85
C ASP A 47 -3.24 -12.67 15.05
N GLY A 48 -3.61 -13.77 15.70
CA GLY A 48 -3.71 -15.11 15.09
C GLY A 48 -4.68 -15.23 13.89
N HIS A 49 -5.32 -14.13 13.49
CA HIS A 49 -6.21 -13.99 12.33
C HIS A 49 -5.72 -12.93 11.31
N LEU A 50 -4.64 -12.22 11.58
CA LEU A 50 -4.06 -11.20 10.70
C LEU A 50 -2.94 -11.80 9.83
N GLU A 51 -3.19 -11.88 8.53
CA GLU A 51 -2.17 -12.23 7.52
C GLU A 51 -1.00 -11.23 7.60
N ALA A 52 0.24 -11.71 7.59
CA ALA A 52 1.42 -10.86 7.52
C ALA A 52 1.51 -10.18 6.13
N CYS A 53 1.88 -8.90 6.09
CA CYS A 53 2.16 -8.16 4.86
C CYS A 53 3.65 -7.86 4.63
N TYR A 54 4.53 -8.39 5.50
CA TYR A 54 5.97 -8.42 5.29
C TYR A 54 6.46 -9.87 5.35
N CYS A 55 6.75 -10.42 4.17
CA CYS A 55 7.25 -11.78 3.98
C CYS A 55 8.47 -11.72 3.05
N PRO A 56 9.69 -11.61 3.59
CA PRO A 56 10.93 -11.58 2.80
C PRO A 56 11.09 -12.76 1.84
N ASP A 57 10.60 -13.94 2.23
CA ASP A 57 10.62 -15.15 1.39
C ASP A 57 9.81 -15.01 0.09
N ARG A 58 8.90 -14.02 0.03
CA ARG A 58 8.12 -13.66 -1.17
C ARG A 58 8.70 -12.47 -1.93
N GLY A 59 9.80 -11.91 -1.46
CA GLY A 59 10.43 -10.72 -2.02
C GLY A 59 9.87 -9.40 -1.50
N ASP A 60 9.15 -9.40 -0.37
CA ASP A 60 8.72 -8.16 0.27
C ASP A 60 9.93 -7.42 0.88
N SER A 61 10.06 -6.12 0.60
CA SER A 61 11.11 -5.27 1.18
C SER A 61 10.57 -3.87 1.50
N TYR A 62 11.01 -3.32 2.64
CA TYR A 62 10.68 -1.97 3.09
C TYR A 62 11.98 -1.31 3.58
N GLU A 63 12.56 -0.44 2.76
CA GLU A 63 13.87 0.16 3.02
C GLU A 63 13.75 1.65 3.29
N GLY A 64 14.03 2.04 4.54
CA GLY A 64 14.08 3.44 4.95
C GLY A 64 15.36 4.12 4.46
N GLY A 65 15.24 5.35 3.97
CA GLY A 65 16.35 6.11 3.42
C GLY A 65 16.22 7.62 3.60
N GLU A 66 17.19 8.33 3.03
CA GLU A 66 17.24 9.79 2.99
C GLU A 66 17.61 10.24 1.58
N ARG A 67 16.84 11.16 1.00
CA ARG A 67 17.18 11.83 -0.26
C ARG A 67 18.07 13.04 0.07
N LYS A 68 19.28 13.09 -0.49
CA LYS A 68 20.30 14.10 -0.15
C LYS A 68 20.75 14.91 -1.37
N ALA A 69 21.03 16.19 -1.15
CA ALA A 69 21.78 17.06 -2.06
C ALA A 69 23.13 17.41 -1.42
N GLY A 70 24.18 16.67 -1.79
CA GLY A 70 25.47 16.76 -1.12
C GLY A 70 25.38 16.31 0.34
N LYS A 71 25.66 17.21 1.29
CA LYS A 71 25.54 16.94 2.74
C LYS A 71 24.15 17.26 3.31
N LEU A 72 23.29 17.93 2.54
CA LEU A 72 21.95 18.33 2.98
C LEU A 72 20.97 17.18 2.79
N VAL A 73 20.25 16.79 3.85
CA VAL A 73 19.11 15.88 3.78
C VAL A 73 17.89 16.69 3.34
N LEU A 74 17.32 16.34 2.19
CA LEU A 74 16.13 16.99 1.63
C LEU A 74 14.85 16.41 2.24
N CYS A 75 14.77 15.08 2.31
CA CYS A 75 13.65 14.37 2.91
C CYS A 75 14.05 12.94 3.31
N ARG A 76 13.20 12.31 4.13
CA ARG A 76 13.23 10.86 4.34
C ARG A 76 12.49 10.18 3.19
N SER A 77 12.85 8.92 2.93
CA SER A 77 12.15 8.08 1.97
C SER A 77 11.90 6.69 2.51
N LEU A 78 10.92 6.01 1.92
CA LEU A 78 10.67 4.59 2.10
C LEU A 78 10.50 3.94 0.73
N ASP A 79 11.44 3.12 0.34
CA ASP A 79 11.36 2.32 -0.88
C ASP A 79 10.73 0.97 -0.53
N CYS A 80 9.66 0.60 -1.23
CA CYS A 80 8.87 -0.59 -0.98
C CYS A 80 8.85 -1.48 -2.23
N ALA A 81 8.98 -2.79 -2.02
CA ALA A 81 8.58 -3.82 -2.98
C ALA A 81 7.65 -4.78 -2.26
N VAL A 82 6.45 -4.98 -2.80
CA VAL A 82 5.39 -5.77 -2.15
C VAL A 82 4.89 -6.84 -3.10
N SER A 83 5.02 -8.09 -2.70
CA SER A 83 4.60 -9.26 -3.46
C SER A 83 3.09 -9.29 -3.72
N PRO A 84 2.64 -9.99 -4.77
CA PRO A 84 1.21 -10.18 -5.05
C PRO A 84 0.42 -10.74 -3.87
N GLU A 85 1.02 -11.60 -3.06
CA GLU A 85 0.36 -12.20 -1.90
C GLU A 85 0.15 -11.18 -0.79
N SER A 86 1.12 -10.29 -0.58
CA SER A 86 1.18 -9.34 0.53
C SER A 86 0.47 -8.01 0.25
N LEU A 87 0.42 -7.54 -1.01
CA LEU A 87 -0.18 -6.24 -1.33
C LEU A 87 -1.65 -6.12 -0.94
N PRO A 88 -2.53 -7.11 -1.17
CA PRO A 88 -3.93 -7.02 -0.74
C PRO A 88 -4.08 -6.91 0.77
N VAL A 89 -3.15 -7.51 1.52
CA VAL A 89 -3.10 -7.42 2.98
C VAL A 89 -2.68 -6.01 3.41
N LEU A 90 -1.65 -5.46 2.78
CA LEU A 90 -1.21 -4.08 3.01
C LEU A 90 -2.35 -3.09 2.74
N LEU A 91 -3.01 -3.19 1.58
CA LEU A 91 -4.15 -2.34 1.22
C LEU A 91 -5.27 -2.42 2.26
N ARG A 92 -5.65 -3.62 2.69
CA ARG A 92 -6.67 -3.78 3.75
C ARG A 92 -6.26 -3.05 5.02
N ARG A 93 -5.00 -3.17 5.43
CA ARG A 93 -4.48 -2.54 6.66
C ARG A 93 -4.40 -1.02 6.53
N LEU A 94 -4.06 -0.49 5.36
CA LEU A 94 -4.07 0.97 5.11
C LEU A 94 -5.48 1.55 5.17
N PHE A 95 -6.48 0.89 4.56
CA PHE A 95 -7.88 1.34 4.65
C PHE A 95 -8.49 1.23 6.04
N HIS A 96 -7.94 0.37 6.91
CA HIS A 96 -8.44 0.13 8.27
C HIS A 96 -7.34 0.42 9.28
N LEU A 97 -6.50 1.42 9.01
CA LEU A 97 -5.37 1.73 9.86
C LEU A 97 -5.90 2.24 11.21
N ASP A 98 -5.75 1.41 12.26
CA ASP A 98 -6.10 1.79 13.63
C ASP A 98 -4.98 2.65 14.22
N THR A 99 -5.06 3.95 13.98
CA THR A 99 -4.14 4.97 14.48
C THR A 99 -4.92 6.11 15.14
N THR A 100 -4.34 6.74 16.15
CA THR A 100 -4.95 7.89 16.83
C THR A 100 -4.64 9.23 16.15
N ASP A 101 -3.86 9.20 15.07
CA ASP A 101 -3.41 10.37 14.32
C ASP A 101 -4.21 10.48 13.02
N ASP A 102 -5.21 11.36 13.00
CA ASP A 102 -6.12 11.55 11.85
C ASP A 102 -5.36 11.85 10.55
N ALA A 103 -4.25 12.59 10.62
CA ALA A 103 -3.45 12.90 9.43
C ALA A 103 -2.76 11.67 8.83
N VAL A 104 -2.40 10.69 9.67
CA VAL A 104 -1.84 9.41 9.21
C VAL A 104 -2.93 8.50 8.69
N ALA A 105 -4.11 8.49 9.31
CA ALA A 105 -5.27 7.74 8.82
C ALA A 105 -5.71 8.24 7.41
N ASP A 106 -5.79 9.55 7.22
CA ASP A 106 -6.12 10.17 5.93
C ASP A 106 -5.07 9.87 4.85
N ALA A 107 -3.78 9.95 5.22
CA ALA A 107 -2.69 9.56 4.32
C ALA A 107 -2.73 8.08 3.96
N ALA A 108 -3.08 7.20 4.89
CA ALA A 108 -3.22 5.77 4.64
C ALA A 108 -4.33 5.46 3.63
N MET A 109 -5.51 6.07 3.81
CA MET A 109 -6.63 5.91 2.89
C MET A 109 -6.31 6.46 1.50
N SER A 110 -5.68 7.63 1.42
CA SER A 110 -5.28 8.25 0.16
C SER A 110 -4.26 7.38 -0.58
N LEU A 111 -3.19 6.95 0.11
CA LEU A 111 -2.17 6.07 -0.47
C LEU A 111 -2.77 4.75 -0.96
N ALA A 112 -3.67 4.13 -0.20
CA ALA A 112 -4.32 2.89 -0.62
C ALA A 112 -5.20 3.08 -1.87
N GLY A 113 -5.88 4.22 -1.96
CA GLY A 113 -6.62 4.63 -3.16
C GLY A 113 -5.71 4.81 -4.36
N ASP A 114 -4.59 5.53 -4.20
CA ASP A 114 -3.62 5.76 -5.27
C ASP A 114 -2.99 4.46 -5.77
N ILE A 115 -2.64 3.55 -4.87
CA ILE A 115 -2.15 2.20 -5.25
C ILE A 115 -3.20 1.47 -6.09
N LEU A 116 -4.48 1.48 -5.66
CA LEU A 116 -5.55 0.85 -6.45
C LEU A 116 -5.71 1.54 -7.81
N LEU A 117 -5.64 2.86 -7.88
CA LEU A 117 -5.73 3.61 -9.13
C LEU A 117 -4.60 3.24 -10.10
N THR A 118 -3.35 3.18 -9.63
CA THR A 118 -2.21 2.78 -10.48
C THR A 118 -2.31 1.33 -10.97
N LEU A 119 -2.99 0.46 -10.21
CA LEU A 119 -3.30 -0.91 -10.62
C LEU A 119 -4.48 -1.00 -11.60
N GLY A 120 -5.13 0.12 -11.95
CA GLY A 120 -6.24 0.16 -12.90
C GLY A 120 -7.62 -0.06 -12.27
N PHE A 121 -7.78 0.25 -10.97
CA PHE A 121 -9.09 0.29 -10.32
C PHE A 121 -9.63 1.72 -10.31
N ASP A 122 -10.93 1.88 -10.48
CA ASP A 122 -11.60 3.16 -10.28
C ASP A 122 -11.87 3.46 -8.80
N GLU A 123 -12.42 4.64 -8.54
CA GLU A 123 -12.81 5.08 -7.19
C GLU A 123 -13.87 4.19 -6.53
N CYS A 124 -14.60 3.37 -7.30
CA CYS A 124 -15.58 2.40 -6.80
C CYS A 124 -14.96 1.02 -6.50
N GLY A 125 -13.66 0.84 -6.76
CA GLY A 125 -12.96 -0.44 -6.62
C GLY A 125 -13.26 -1.43 -7.76
N GLN A 126 -13.77 -0.95 -8.90
CA GLN A 126 -13.93 -1.76 -10.11
C GLN A 126 -12.65 -1.70 -10.94
N PHE A 127 -12.19 -2.86 -11.41
CA PHE A 127 -11.05 -2.90 -12.33
C PHE A 127 -11.50 -2.42 -13.71
N VAL A 128 -10.99 -1.27 -14.13
CA VAL A 128 -11.29 -0.62 -15.43
C VAL A 128 -10.16 -0.81 -16.46
N GLY A 129 -9.04 -1.43 -16.05
CA GLY A 129 -7.89 -1.70 -16.92
C GLY A 129 -6.93 -0.52 -17.03
N TRP A 130 -5.71 -0.78 -17.52
CA TRP A 130 -4.65 0.22 -17.59
C TRP A 130 -4.89 1.33 -18.64
N GLU A 131 -5.76 1.09 -19.63
CA GLU A 131 -6.06 2.08 -20.68
C GLU A 131 -6.90 3.27 -20.17
N ALA A 132 -7.59 3.11 -19.04
CA ALA A 132 -8.44 4.15 -18.45
C ALA A 132 -7.69 5.10 -17.50
N VAL A 133 -6.43 4.83 -17.17
CA VAL A 133 -5.65 5.59 -16.15
C VAL A 133 -4.81 6.72 -16.76
N THR A 134 -4.94 6.97 -18.06
CA THR A 134 -4.25 8.08 -18.74
C THR A 134 -5.11 9.35 -18.67
N VAL A 135 -4.74 10.28 -17.79
CA VAL A 135 -5.09 11.71 -17.90
C VAL A 135 -3.87 12.48 -18.37
#